data_AF-A0A7V3CUH6-F1
#
_entry.id   AF-A0A7V3CUH6-F1
#
_cell.length_a   1.000
_cell.length_b   1.000
_cell.length_c   1.000
_cell.angle_alpha   90.00
_cell.angle_beta   90.00
_cell.angle_gamma   90.00
#
_symmetry.space_group_name_H-M   'P 1'
#
loop_
_entity.id
_entity.type
_entity.pdbx_description
1 polymer ?
#
loop_
_entity_poly.entity_id
_entity_poly.type
_entity_poly.pdbx_seq_one_letter_code
_entity_poly.pdbx_strand_id
1 'polypeptide(L)'
;MKRLIIALLTTYGSVALSQNKQAGDSLGLPGDNLNLYSVIDVFRDSPTLEAFEKSLNTEDKKLNNLDLNGDEKIDYIKVLDTKEGESHLITLQIEVDKSEKQDVAVITVD
;
A
#
# COMPACT_ATOMS: atom_id res chain seq x y z
N MET A 1 -72.52 9.96 -15.42
CA MET A 1 -71.12 10.22 -15.81
C MET A 1 -70.50 11.23 -14.86
N LYS A 2 -69.58 10.79 -14.00
CA LYS A 2 -68.48 11.57 -13.37
C LYS A 2 -67.65 10.54 -12.61
N ARG A 3 -66.36 10.52 -12.91
CA ARG A 3 -65.41 9.45 -12.63
C ARG A 3 -64.53 9.80 -11.42
N LEU A 4 -63.82 8.79 -10.90
CA LEU A 4 -62.44 8.86 -10.38
C LEU A 4 -62.33 9.44 -8.93
N ILE A 5 -61.49 8.99 -7.98
CA ILE A 5 -60.28 8.13 -7.96
C ILE A 5 -60.14 7.54 -6.54
N ILE A 6 -59.91 6.24 -6.38
CA ILE A 6 -59.34 5.69 -5.15
C ILE A 6 -57.83 5.86 -5.25
N ALA A 7 -57.25 6.76 -4.45
CA ALA A 7 -55.81 6.93 -4.37
C ALA A 7 -55.22 5.77 -3.55
N LEU A 8 -54.62 4.80 -4.24
CA LEU A 8 -53.87 3.72 -3.62
C LEU A 8 -52.48 4.27 -3.24
N LEU A 9 -52.26 4.53 -1.96
CA LEU A 9 -50.97 5.00 -1.45
C LEU A 9 -50.02 3.79 -1.35
N THR A 10 -49.28 3.50 -2.42
CA THR A 10 -48.21 2.49 -2.39
C THR A 10 -46.97 3.13 -1.78
N THR A 11 -46.70 2.83 -0.51
CA THR A 11 -45.41 3.15 0.12
C THR A 11 -44.32 2.27 -0.48
N TYR A 12 -43.47 2.84 -1.32
CA TYR A 12 -42.24 2.19 -1.77
C TYR A 12 -41.27 2.15 -0.59
N GLY A 13 -41.09 0.96 -0.02
CA GLY A 13 -40.05 0.73 0.98
C GLY A 13 -38.69 0.75 0.30
N SER A 14 -37.86 1.74 0.63
CA SER A 14 -36.44 1.75 0.25
C SER A 14 -35.73 0.62 0.99
N VAL A 15 -35.40 -0.46 0.29
CA VAL A 15 -34.41 -1.43 0.78
C VAL A 15 -33.03 -0.79 0.67
N ALA A 16 -32.54 -0.23 1.78
CA ALA A 16 -31.15 0.15 1.90
C ALA A 16 -30.31 -1.12 1.99
N LEU A 17 -29.68 -1.50 0.88
CA LEU A 17 -28.65 -2.53 0.88
C LEU A 17 -27.40 -1.93 1.53
N SER A 18 -27.12 -2.27 2.78
CA SER A 18 -25.79 -2.03 3.36
C SER A 18 -24.78 -2.88 2.59
N GLN A 19 -23.94 -2.24 1.79
CA GLN A 19 -22.77 -2.89 1.22
C GLN A 19 -21.80 -3.20 2.36
N ASN A 20 -21.80 -4.44 2.86
CA ASN A 20 -20.72 -4.94 3.68
C ASN A 20 -19.50 -5.09 2.77
N LYS A 21 -18.77 -3.99 2.56
CA LYS A 21 -17.41 -4.06 2.05
C LYS A 21 -16.63 -4.85 3.08
N GLN A 22 -16.40 -6.12 2.76
CA GLN A 22 -15.41 -6.94 3.45
C GLN A 22 -14.15 -6.08 3.54
N ALA A 23 -13.80 -5.68 4.77
CA ALA A 23 -12.58 -4.93 5.01
C ALA A 23 -11.45 -5.80 4.47
N GLY A 24 -10.87 -5.38 3.34
CA GLY A 24 -9.65 -6.01 2.84
C GLY A 24 -8.54 -5.82 3.87
N ASP A 25 -7.50 -6.63 3.80
CA ASP A 25 -6.32 -6.64 4.70
C ASP A 25 -5.61 -5.27 4.90
N SER A 26 -6.11 -4.19 4.28
CA SER A 26 -5.66 -2.83 4.47
C SER A 26 -6.09 -2.28 5.85
N LEU A 27 -5.10 -1.78 6.59
CA LEU A 27 -5.27 -1.05 7.83
C LEU A 27 -5.68 0.42 7.61
N GLY A 28 -5.75 0.86 6.34
CA GLY A 28 -5.96 2.25 5.96
C GLY A 28 -4.76 3.14 6.29
N LEU A 29 -3.57 2.54 6.44
CA LEU A 29 -2.33 3.24 6.78
C LEU A 29 -1.50 3.50 5.52
N PRO A 30 -0.66 4.55 5.48
CA PRO A 30 0.17 4.83 4.31
C PRO A 30 1.09 3.67 3.89
N GLY A 31 1.49 2.82 4.84
CA GLY A 31 2.27 1.60 4.56
C GLY A 31 1.57 0.58 3.68
N ASP A 32 0.23 0.57 3.62
CA ASP A 32 -0.56 -0.35 2.78
C ASP A 32 -0.36 -0.09 1.28
N ASN A 33 0.16 1.10 0.93
CA ASN A 33 0.31 1.50 -0.46
C ASN A 33 1.39 0.65 -1.17
N LEU A 34 2.42 0.18 -0.46
CA LEU A 34 3.53 -0.56 -1.07
C LEU A 34 3.14 -2.01 -1.39
N ASN A 35 3.14 -2.37 -2.68
CA ASN A 35 2.87 -3.74 -3.11
C ASN A 35 4.10 -4.66 -2.94
N LEU A 36 4.11 -5.45 -1.87
CA LEU A 36 5.23 -6.35 -1.56
C LEU A 36 5.45 -7.45 -2.60
N TYR A 37 4.44 -7.88 -3.37
CA TYR A 37 4.66 -8.84 -4.45
C TYR A 37 5.52 -8.25 -5.56
N SER A 38 5.22 -7.02 -5.97
CA SER A 38 6.01 -6.31 -6.98
C SER A 38 7.42 -5.99 -6.48
N VAL A 39 7.57 -5.66 -5.19
CA VAL A 39 8.88 -5.45 -4.57
C VAL A 39 9.75 -6.70 -4.67
N ILE A 40 9.19 -7.87 -4.35
CA ILE A 40 9.94 -9.14 -4.43
C ILE A 40 10.30 -9.49 -5.88
N ASP A 41 9.42 -9.24 -6.85
CA ASP A 41 9.75 -9.45 -8.27
C ASP A 41 10.95 -8.59 -8.68
N VAL A 42 10.95 -7.32 -8.30
CA VAL A 42 12.05 -6.38 -8.60
C VAL A 42 13.33 -6.78 -7.87
N PHE A 43 13.23 -7.29 -6.64
CA PHE A 43 14.37 -7.81 -5.90
C PHE A 43 15.04 -8.99 -6.65
N ARG A 44 14.24 -9.95 -7.14
CA ARG A 44 14.76 -11.11 -7.89
C ARG A 44 15.42 -10.72 -9.21
N ASP A 45 14.91 -9.69 -9.89
CA ASP A 45 15.43 -9.22 -11.18
C ASP A 45 16.63 -8.27 -11.05
N SER A 46 16.93 -7.80 -9.84
CA SER A 46 17.99 -6.83 -9.59
C SER A 46 19.35 -7.50 -9.38
N PRO A 47 20.40 -7.15 -10.14
CA PRO A 47 21.72 -7.78 -10.02
C PRO A 47 22.50 -7.33 -8.78
N THR A 48 22.12 -6.20 -8.16
CA THR A 48 22.74 -5.64 -6.96
C THR A 48 21.70 -4.94 -6.10
N LEU A 49 21.99 -4.75 -4.80
CA LEU A 49 21.12 -3.98 -3.89
C LEU A 49 20.98 -2.52 -4.33
N GLU A 50 22.01 -1.93 -4.91
CA GLU A 50 21.95 -0.57 -5.45
C GLU A 50 21.01 -0.49 -6.68
N ALA A 51 21.03 -1.49 -7.56
CA ALA A 51 20.10 -1.56 -8.69
C ALA A 51 18.65 -1.82 -8.22
N PHE A 52 18.49 -2.57 -7.13
CA PHE A 52 17.22 -2.80 -6.47
C PHE A 52 16.65 -1.51 -5.88
N GLU A 53 17.44 -0.80 -5.05
CA GLU A 53 17.05 0.49 -4.45
C GLU A 53 16.69 1.51 -5.54
N LYS A 54 17.52 1.62 -6.58
CA LYS A 54 17.24 2.49 -7.71
C LYS A 54 15.93 2.12 -8.38
N SER A 55 15.70 0.83 -8.64
CA SER A 55 14.48 0.36 -9.31
C SER A 55 13.22 0.65 -8.48
N LEU A 56 13.29 0.53 -7.16
CA LEU A 56 12.16 0.85 -6.26
C LEU A 56 11.78 2.34 -6.36
N ASN A 57 12.76 3.23 -6.38
CA ASN A 57 12.55 4.68 -6.30
C ASN A 57 12.46 5.38 -7.67
N THR A 58 12.51 4.62 -8.76
CA THR A 58 12.43 5.17 -10.12
C THR A 58 10.97 5.51 -10.45
N GLU A 59 10.67 6.78 -10.73
CA GLU A 59 9.30 7.31 -10.94
C GLU A 59 8.55 6.60 -12.07
N ASP A 60 9.24 6.25 -13.16
CA ASP A 60 8.65 5.62 -14.35
C ASP A 60 8.06 4.23 -14.06
N LYS A 61 8.56 3.52 -13.04
CA LYS A 61 8.05 2.20 -12.65
C LYS A 61 6.85 2.27 -11.70
N LYS A 62 6.62 3.41 -11.03
CA LYS A 62 5.53 3.61 -10.04
C LYS A 62 5.43 2.51 -8.98
N LEU A 63 6.57 1.95 -8.58
CA LEU A 63 6.65 0.87 -7.59
C LEU A 63 6.53 1.42 -6.18
N ASN A 64 7.30 2.45 -5.87
CA ASN A 64 7.20 3.18 -4.63
C ASN A 64 6.10 4.25 -4.71
N ASN A 65 5.19 4.20 -3.75
CA ASN A 65 4.06 5.09 -3.57
C ASN A 65 3.82 5.39 -2.07
N LEU A 66 4.87 5.27 -1.26
CA LEU A 66 4.81 5.54 0.16
C LEU A 66 4.88 7.04 0.44
N ASP A 67 4.05 7.49 1.37
CA ASP A 67 4.01 8.84 1.92
C ASP A 67 3.65 8.69 3.41
N LEU A 68 4.64 8.30 4.20
CA LEU A 68 4.49 7.98 5.61
C LEU A 68 4.30 9.23 6.47
N ASN A 69 4.85 10.38 6.04
CA ASN A 69 4.71 11.66 6.75
C ASN A 69 3.51 12.50 6.29
N GLY A 70 2.85 12.12 5.18
CA GLY A 70 1.63 12.74 4.68
C GLY A 70 1.85 14.09 4.00
N ASP A 71 3.03 14.34 3.42
CA ASP A 71 3.38 15.61 2.79
C ASP A 71 3.11 15.66 1.28
N GLU A 72 2.41 14.63 0.76
CA GLU A 72 2.09 14.40 -0.65
C GLU A 72 3.32 14.16 -1.54
N LYS A 73 4.49 13.90 -0.97
CA LYS A 73 5.68 13.46 -1.70
C LYS A 73 5.94 11.99 -1.46
N ILE A 74 6.50 11.33 -2.48
CA ILE A 74 6.92 9.94 -2.36
C ILE A 74 8.18 9.90 -1.51
N ASP A 75 8.11 9.19 -0.39
CA ASP A 75 9.23 8.94 0.50
C ASP A 75 10.26 8.02 -0.16
N TYR A 76 11.54 8.35 -0.04
CA TYR A 76 12.60 7.52 -0.62
C TYR A 76 12.87 6.27 0.23
N ILE A 77 12.82 5.09 -0.38
CA ILE A 77 13.15 3.81 0.27
C ILE A 77 14.66 3.57 0.16
N LYS A 78 15.37 3.52 1.28
CA LYS A 78 16.75 3.04 1.36
C LYS A 78 16.78 1.52 1.53
N VAL A 79 17.76 0.87 0.90
CA VAL A 79 18.01 -0.57 1.02
C VAL A 79 19.26 -0.78 1.87
N LEU A 80 19.10 -1.42 3.02
CA LEU A 80 20.20 -1.72 3.95
C LEU A 80 20.42 -3.23 4.01
N ASP A 81 21.68 -3.65 3.99
CA ASP A 81 22.08 -5.06 4.21
C ASP A 81 22.71 -5.19 5.59
N THR A 82 22.10 -6.01 6.45
CA THR A 82 22.65 -6.38 7.75
C THR A 82 22.86 -7.88 7.81
N LYS A 83 24.11 -8.29 8.06
CA LYS A 83 24.44 -9.70 8.27
C LYS A 83 24.11 -10.14 9.71
N GLU A 84 23.30 -11.18 9.85
CA GLU A 84 22.95 -11.80 11.13
C GLU A 84 23.23 -13.32 11.06
N GLY A 85 24.36 -13.74 11.66
CA GLY A 85 24.83 -15.11 11.51
C GLY A 85 25.24 -15.41 10.06
N GLU A 86 24.60 -16.39 9.43
CA GLU A 86 24.78 -16.70 8.01
C GLU A 86 23.77 -15.96 7.11
N SER A 87 22.69 -15.41 7.70
CA SER A 87 21.61 -14.76 6.96
C SER A 87 21.93 -13.29 6.67
N HIS A 88 21.40 -12.80 5.55
CA HIS A 88 21.35 -11.38 5.20
C HIS A 88 19.94 -10.84 5.40
N LEU A 89 19.82 -9.76 6.17
CA LEU A 89 18.59 -9.00 6.36
C LEU A 89 18.64 -7.76 5.47
N ILE A 90 17.88 -7.81 4.37
CA ILE A 90 17.74 -6.70 3.44
C ILE A 90 16.54 -5.85 3.86
N THR A 91 16.80 -4.75 4.55
CA THR A 91 15.79 -3.87 5.12
C THR A 91 15.44 -2.72 4.17
N LEU A 92 14.14 -2.53 3.93
CA LEU A 92 13.59 -1.36 3.25
C LEU A 92 13.24 -0.30 4.29
N GLN A 93 14.03 0.77 4.34
CA GLN A 93 13.94 1.81 5.37
C GLN A 93 13.57 3.17 4.78
N ILE A 94 12.68 3.90 5.44
CA ILE A 94 12.35 5.30 5.14
C ILE A 94 12.78 6.18 6.31
N GLU A 95 13.34 7.36 5.99
CA GLU A 95 13.56 8.43 6.96
C GLU A 95 12.32 9.33 6.97
N VAL A 96 11.37 9.05 7.86
CA VAL A 96 10.08 9.74 7.95
C VAL A 96 10.30 11.21 8.31
N ASP A 97 11.21 11.48 9.24
CA ASP A 97 11.72 12.80 9.55
C ASP A 97 13.20 12.77 10.01
N LYS A 98 13.72 13.87 10.57
CA LYS A 98 15.12 13.96 11.01
C LYS A 98 15.46 13.07 12.21
N SER A 99 14.46 12.65 12.97
CA SER A 99 14.56 11.87 14.20
C SER A 99 13.96 10.47 14.06
N GLU A 100 13.08 10.25 13.09
CA GLU A 100 12.35 9.01 12.90
C GLU A 100 12.77 8.28 11.63
N LYS A 101 13.09 7.00 11.81
CA LYS A 101 13.35 6.05 10.73
C LYS A 101 12.41 4.87 10.92
N GLN A 102 11.83 4.40 9.83
CA GLN A 102 10.89 3.30 9.85
C GLN A 102 11.31 2.22 8.86
N ASP A 103 11.35 0.99 9.35
CA ASP A 103 11.56 -0.20 8.53
C ASP A 103 10.19 -0.68 8.03
N VAL A 104 10.00 -0.67 6.71
CA VAL A 104 8.72 -0.99 6.07
C VAL A 104 8.62 -2.48 5.76
N ALA A 105 9.73 -3.10 5.37
CA ALA A 105 9.83 -4.52 5.10
C ALA A 105 11.27 -5.02 5.29
N VAL A 106 11.41 -6.30 5.58
CA VAL A 106 12.71 -6.99 5.64
C VAL A 106 12.63 -8.25 4.80
N ILE A 107 13.60 -8.42 3.90
CA ILE A 107 13.79 -9.64 3.10
C ILE A 107 14.95 -10.41 3.73
N THR A 108 14.68 -11.61 4.22
CA THR A 108 15.71 -12.51 4.74
C THR A 108 16.23 -13.41 3.63
N VAL A 109 17.55 -13.50 3.50
CA VAL A 109 18.24 -14.40 2.59
C VAL A 109 19.19 -15.27 3.40
N ASP A 110 19.00 -16.59 3.35
CA ASP A 110 19.78 -17.61 4.09
C ASP A 110 20.78 -18.35 3.18
#